data_AF-A0A2A6KCL5-F1
#
_entry.id   AF-A0A2A6KCL5-F1
#
_cell.length_a   1.000
_cell.length_b   1.000
_cell.length_c   1.000
_cell.angle_alpha   90.00
_cell.angle_beta   90.00
_cell.angle_gamma   90.00
#
_symmetry.space_group_name_H-M   'P 1'
#
loop_
_entity.id
_entity.type
_entity.pdbx_description
1 polymer ?
#
loop_
_entity_poly.entity_id
_entity_poly.type
_entity_poly.pdbx_seq_one_letter_code
_entity_poly.pdbx_strand_id
1 'polypeptide(L)'
;MKNLFAKIAAAGLFMLAPVIAQAAEGYSTANVNMRAGPSTRYPAVAVIPAGSSVEIRGCLSDLNWCDVEFYGGRGWVSGQYVQVLYQQRRIYVGPQYYRPLGIPVIRFSVDNYWDRYYRNRDFYRERDRWSRGPDYYYRDRDNRDRDNRDRDWRDRDQDGRDLDRNWRDRDRNRDGDRDSRNRDRDWRNRDRDGRDRDRDQDGRNDNRRDDRRDGDRRPDRRDFDCRPGDPSCNQ
;
A
#
# COMPACT_ATOMS: atom_id res chain seq x y z
N MET A 1 -23.08 -53.65 77.95
CA MET A 1 -23.91 -53.28 76.78
C MET A 1 -23.48 -51.90 76.35
N LYS A 2 -22.83 -51.77 75.18
CA LYS A 2 -23.40 -51.08 73.99
C LYS A 2 -23.57 -49.55 74.27
N ASN A 3 -22.83 -48.60 73.70
CA ASN A 3 -22.36 -48.48 72.31
C ASN A 3 -21.15 -47.55 72.14
N LEU A 4 -20.30 -48.01 71.22
CA LEU A 4 -19.26 -47.34 70.46
C LEU A 4 -19.82 -46.15 69.65
N PHE A 5 -18.92 -45.24 69.23
CA PHE A 5 -19.04 -44.22 68.16
C PHE A 5 -19.48 -42.79 68.53
N ALA A 6 -18.49 -41.93 68.82
CA ALA A 6 -18.51 -40.53 68.38
C ALA A 6 -17.34 -40.31 67.41
N LYS A 7 -17.69 -40.04 66.15
CA LYS A 7 -16.84 -40.13 64.96
C LYS A 7 -15.91 -38.91 64.84
N ILE A 8 -14.64 -39.19 64.55
CA ILE A 8 -13.68 -38.27 63.95
C ILE A 8 -14.23 -37.85 62.58
N ALA A 9 -14.47 -36.55 62.36
CA ALA A 9 -14.62 -35.98 61.02
C ALA A 9 -14.36 -34.46 61.05
N ALA A 10 -13.09 -34.07 61.14
CA ALA A 10 -12.65 -32.70 60.84
C ALA A 10 -11.42 -32.81 59.94
N ALA A 11 -11.64 -33.20 58.68
CA ALA A 11 -10.60 -33.21 57.66
C ALA A 11 -11.22 -32.82 56.31
N GLY A 12 -10.74 -31.71 55.75
CA GLY A 12 -10.81 -31.47 54.31
C GLY A 12 -11.80 -30.41 53.83
N LEU A 13 -11.74 -29.17 54.35
CA LEU A 13 -12.11 -28.01 53.53
C LEU A 13 -10.85 -27.50 52.83
N PHE A 14 -10.43 -28.19 51.75
CA PHE A 14 -9.44 -27.64 50.83
C PHE A 14 -10.07 -26.41 50.17
N MET A 15 -9.70 -25.23 50.65
CA MET A 15 -10.12 -23.97 50.04
C MET A 15 -9.66 -23.96 48.57
N LEU A 16 -10.62 -23.99 47.65
CA LEU A 16 -10.40 -23.61 46.26
C LEU A 16 -10.14 -22.09 46.24
N ALA A 17 -8.93 -21.67 46.58
CA ALA A 17 -8.52 -20.31 46.35
C ALA A 17 -8.49 -20.09 44.83
N PRO A 18 -9.17 -19.07 44.29
CA PRO A 18 -9.08 -18.76 42.87
C PRO A 18 -7.62 -18.44 42.56
N VAL A 19 -7.05 -19.16 41.59
CA VAL A 19 -5.72 -18.84 41.07
C VAL A 19 -5.88 -17.51 40.34
N ILE A 20 -5.44 -16.42 40.96
CA ILE A 20 -5.40 -15.11 40.32
C ILE A 20 -4.40 -15.23 39.17
N ALA A 21 -4.86 -14.97 37.95
CA ALA A 21 -3.98 -14.90 36.78
C ALA A 21 -2.96 -13.78 37.01
N GLN A 22 -1.70 -14.15 37.24
CA GLN A 22 -0.62 -13.18 37.43
C GLN A 22 -0.17 -12.65 36.07
N ALA A 23 -0.23 -11.33 35.89
CA ALA A 23 0.44 -10.67 34.77
C ALA A 23 1.88 -10.37 35.15
N ALA A 24 2.82 -10.59 34.23
CA ALA A 24 4.22 -10.29 34.48
C ALA A 24 4.47 -8.79 34.20
N GLU A 25 5.10 -8.08 35.13
CA GLU A 25 5.48 -6.67 34.91
C GLU A 25 6.71 -6.60 34.00
N GLY A 26 6.66 -5.73 32.99
CA GLY A 26 7.77 -5.43 32.09
C GLY A 26 7.94 -3.93 31.84
N TYR A 27 9.03 -3.56 31.18
CA TYR A 27 9.38 -2.19 30.85
C TYR A 27 9.69 -2.06 29.37
N SER A 28 9.16 -1.04 28.71
CA SER A 28 9.52 -0.73 27.33
C SER A 28 10.97 -0.25 27.25
N THR A 29 11.69 -0.67 26.21
CA THR A 29 13.09 -0.24 25.97
C THR A 29 13.21 0.89 24.95
N ALA A 30 12.12 1.23 24.28
CA ALA A 30 12.03 2.27 23.27
C ALA A 30 10.61 2.85 23.23
N ASN A 31 10.43 3.93 22.47
CA ASN A 31 9.10 4.39 22.08
C ASN A 31 8.50 3.37 21.12
N VAL A 32 7.60 2.52 21.61
CA VAL A 32 7.10 1.36 20.88
C VAL A 32 5.61 1.49 20.57
N ASN A 33 5.24 1.17 19.34
CA ASN A 33 3.85 1.11 18.93
C ASN A 33 3.19 -0.14 19.54
N MET A 34 2.20 0.06 20.41
CA MET A 34 1.26 -0.97 20.81
C MET A 34 0.20 -1.11 19.72
N ARG A 35 -0.06 -2.33 19.26
CA ARG A 35 -0.85 -2.60 18.06
C ARG A 35 -2.11 -3.40 18.35
N ALA A 36 -3.07 -3.33 17.44
CA ALA A 36 -4.32 -4.09 17.53
C ALA A 36 -4.15 -5.60 17.26
N GLY A 37 -2.94 -6.06 16.93
CA GLY A 37 -2.63 -7.48 16.70
C GLY A 37 -1.12 -7.74 16.59
N PRO A 38 -0.71 -9.02 16.55
CA PRO A 38 0.69 -9.48 16.63
C PRO A 38 1.45 -9.36 15.30
N SER A 39 1.45 -8.18 14.71
CA SER A 39 2.19 -7.85 13.48
C SER A 39 2.34 -6.35 13.34
N THR A 40 3.42 -5.90 12.70
CA THR A 40 3.65 -4.49 12.36
C THR A 40 2.64 -3.91 11.37
N ARG A 41 1.89 -4.79 10.70
CA ARG A 41 0.83 -4.44 9.76
C ARG A 41 -0.47 -4.02 10.43
N TYR A 42 -0.74 -4.47 11.66
CA TYR A 42 -1.95 -4.07 12.37
C TYR A 42 -1.90 -2.60 12.78
N PRO A 43 -3.06 -1.93 12.87
CA PRO A 43 -3.15 -0.55 13.35
C PRO A 43 -2.46 -0.35 14.70
N ALA A 44 -1.76 0.77 14.85
CA ALA A 44 -1.25 1.20 16.16
C ALA A 44 -2.41 1.75 16.99
N VAL A 45 -2.49 1.34 18.26
CA VAL A 45 -3.55 1.75 19.20
C VAL A 45 -3.02 2.72 20.26
N ALA A 46 -1.71 2.68 20.54
CA ALA A 46 -1.02 3.64 21.39
C ALA A 46 0.50 3.61 21.09
N VAL A 47 1.21 4.61 21.59
CA VAL A 47 2.67 4.60 21.71
C VAL A 47 3.01 4.47 23.18
N ILE A 48 3.82 3.47 23.54
CA ILE A 48 4.34 3.28 24.89
C ILE A 48 5.72 3.97 24.94
N PRO A 49 5.89 5.03 25.75
CA PRO A 49 7.18 5.72 25.88
C PRO A 49 8.25 4.79 26.44
N ALA A 50 9.52 4.98 26.07
CA ALA A 50 10.64 4.22 26.62
C ALA A 50 10.70 4.31 28.16
N GLY A 51 10.99 3.20 28.82
CA GLY A 51 11.06 3.10 30.29
C GLY A 51 9.71 2.96 31.00
N SER A 52 8.60 3.01 30.27
CA SER A 52 7.27 2.85 30.86
C SER A 52 7.02 1.41 31.28
N SER A 53 6.35 1.23 32.43
CA SER A 53 5.88 -0.09 32.88
C SER A 53 4.68 -0.55 32.06
N VAL A 54 4.63 -1.86 31.79
CA VAL A 54 3.55 -2.55 31.08
C VAL A 54 3.23 -3.86 31.80
N GLU A 55 1.96 -4.26 31.81
CA GLU A 55 1.57 -5.57 32.32
C GLU A 55 1.46 -6.57 31.16
N ILE A 56 2.28 -7.62 31.18
CA ILE A 56 2.26 -8.69 30.18
C ILE A 56 1.15 -9.68 30.55
N ARG A 57 0.13 -9.74 29.70
CA ARG A 57 -1.06 -10.58 29.88
C ARG A 57 -0.89 -11.97 29.24
N GLY A 58 0.02 -12.08 28.27
CA GLY A 58 0.42 -13.34 27.64
C GLY A 58 1.19 -13.10 26.35
N CYS A 59 1.86 -14.13 25.83
CA CYS A 59 2.60 -14.04 24.57
C CYS A 59 2.24 -15.20 23.63
N LEU A 60 2.47 -15.02 22.33
CA LEU A 60 2.30 -16.10 21.36
C LEU A 60 3.47 -17.09 21.43
N SER A 61 3.23 -18.37 21.13
CA SER A 61 4.28 -19.40 21.12
C SER A 61 5.21 -19.34 19.91
N ASP A 62 4.67 -18.95 18.77
CA ASP A 62 5.28 -19.02 17.44
C ASP A 62 5.94 -17.71 17.03
N LEU A 63 5.48 -16.59 17.57
CA LEU A 63 5.99 -15.26 17.30
C LEU A 63 6.28 -14.53 18.61
N ASN A 64 7.37 -13.76 18.68
CA ASN A 64 7.70 -13.00 19.89
C ASN A 64 6.85 -11.72 20.03
N TRP A 65 5.53 -11.89 20.12
CA TRP A 65 4.55 -10.84 20.38
C TRP A 65 3.79 -11.13 21.66
N CYS A 66 3.60 -10.09 22.46
CA CYS A 66 2.93 -10.17 23.75
C CYS A 66 1.73 -9.22 23.80
N ASP A 67 0.60 -9.73 24.28
CA ASP A 67 -0.53 -8.92 24.73
C ASP A 67 -0.11 -8.24 26.03
N VAL A 68 -0.18 -6.91 26.02
CA VAL A 68 0.19 -6.06 27.13
C VAL A 68 -0.96 -5.12 27.47
N GLU A 69 -0.98 -4.70 28.73
CA GLU A 69 -1.81 -3.60 29.20
C GLU A 69 -0.94 -2.40 29.51
N PHE A 70 -1.33 -1.25 28.99
CA PHE A 70 -0.67 0.02 29.20
C PHE A 70 -1.72 1.13 29.34
N TYR A 71 -1.70 1.84 30.47
CA TYR A 71 -2.61 2.95 30.77
C TYR A 71 -4.10 2.60 30.55
N GLY A 72 -4.52 1.40 30.99
CA GLY A 72 -5.88 0.87 30.81
C GLY A 72 -6.23 0.42 29.38
N GLY A 73 -5.34 0.62 28.42
CA GLY A 73 -5.46 0.11 27.06
C GLY A 73 -4.85 -1.27 26.91
N ARG A 74 -5.44 -2.10 26.04
CA ARG A 74 -4.93 -3.43 25.66
C ARG A 74 -4.34 -3.40 24.27
N GLY A 75 -3.31 -4.21 24.01
CA GLY A 75 -2.73 -4.34 22.68
C GLY A 75 -1.47 -5.19 22.65
N TRP A 76 -0.89 -5.30 21.47
CA TRP A 76 0.22 -6.20 21.19
C TRP A 76 1.52 -5.44 20.97
N VAL A 77 2.60 -5.89 21.59
CA VAL A 77 3.96 -5.35 21.44
C VAL A 77 4.94 -6.50 21.17
N SER A 78 5.97 -6.25 20.34
CA SER A 78 7.04 -7.23 20.15
C SER A 78 7.85 -7.37 21.44
N GLY A 79 8.07 -8.61 21.90
CA GLY A 79 8.86 -8.90 23.09
C GLY A 79 10.31 -8.39 23.01
N GLN A 80 10.80 -8.12 21.80
CA GLN A 80 12.12 -7.49 21.58
C GLN A 80 12.22 -6.06 22.14
N TYR A 81 11.09 -5.40 22.41
CA TYR A 81 11.05 -4.05 22.98
C TYR A 81 10.58 -4.03 24.45
N VAL A 82 10.44 -5.20 25.08
CA VAL A 82 10.00 -5.32 26.46
C VAL A 82 11.07 -6.07 27.25
N GLN A 83 11.47 -5.49 28.38
CA GLN A 83 12.37 -6.12 29.33
C GLN A 83 11.65 -6.42 30.64
N VAL A 84 12.00 -7.54 31.26
CA VAL A 84 11.56 -7.90 32.61
C VAL A 84 12.76 -8.05 33.53
N LEU A 85 12.53 -7.94 34.83
CA LEU A 85 13.54 -8.28 35.84
C LEU A 85 13.46 -9.78 36.14
N TYR A 86 14.51 -10.51 35.78
CA TYR A 86 14.66 -11.93 36.05
C TYR A 86 16.00 -12.16 36.74
N GLN A 87 15.99 -12.72 37.95
CA GLN A 87 17.21 -13.00 38.72
C GLN A 87 18.16 -11.78 38.81
N GLN A 88 17.60 -10.61 39.15
CA GLN A 88 18.32 -9.32 39.25
C GLN A 88 18.94 -8.80 37.94
N ARG A 89 18.57 -9.39 36.79
CA ARG A 89 19.01 -8.95 35.47
C ARG A 89 17.81 -8.49 34.63
N ARG A 90 18.03 -7.46 33.81
CA ARG A 90 17.07 -7.09 32.76
C ARG A 90 17.29 -8.00 31.57
N ILE A 91 16.25 -8.74 31.19
CA ILE A 91 16.25 -9.61 30.02
C ILE A 91 15.12 -9.21 29.09
N TYR A 92 15.36 -9.32 27.78
CA TYR A 92 14.30 -9.15 26.79
C TYR A 92 13.32 -10.31 26.86
N VAL A 93 12.04 -9.98 26.72
CA VAL A 93 10.97 -10.98 26.69
C VAL A 93 11.10 -11.81 25.41
N GLY A 94 11.15 -13.13 25.59
CA GLY A 94 11.27 -14.09 24.50
C GLY A 94 10.78 -15.49 24.91
N PRO A 95 10.46 -16.37 23.94
CA PRO A 95 9.81 -17.67 24.20
C PRO A 95 10.52 -18.54 25.25
N GLN A 96 11.85 -18.50 25.28
CA GLN A 96 12.67 -19.25 26.25
C GLN A 96 12.42 -18.84 27.71
N TYR A 97 11.87 -17.65 27.95
CA TYR A 97 11.62 -17.11 29.28
C TYR A 97 10.15 -17.13 29.69
N TYR A 98 9.20 -17.46 28.80
CA TYR A 98 7.77 -17.40 29.15
C TYR A 98 7.42 -18.29 30.34
N ARG A 99 7.89 -19.55 30.34
CA ARG A 99 7.63 -20.50 31.44
C ARG A 99 8.32 -20.09 32.76
N PRO A 100 9.62 -19.77 32.79
CA PRO A 100 10.27 -19.28 34.01
C PRO A 100 9.65 -18.02 34.60
N LEU A 101 9.08 -17.15 33.75
CA LEU A 101 8.43 -15.90 34.15
C LEU A 101 6.93 -16.05 34.46
N GLY A 102 6.37 -17.25 34.31
CA GLY A 102 4.92 -17.47 34.47
C GLY A 102 4.06 -16.77 33.42
N ILE A 103 4.64 -16.33 32.30
CA ILE A 103 3.91 -15.69 31.21
C ILE A 103 3.12 -16.76 30.46
N PRO A 104 1.79 -16.65 30.37
CA PRO A 104 0.98 -17.62 29.67
C PRO A 104 1.18 -17.53 28.16
N VAL A 105 1.20 -18.69 27.51
CA VAL A 105 1.14 -18.79 26.05
C VAL A 105 -0.32 -18.68 25.63
N ILE A 106 -0.63 -17.67 24.83
CA ILE A 106 -1.99 -17.36 24.37
C ILE A 106 -2.11 -17.49 22.86
N ARG A 107 -3.35 -17.42 22.37
CA ARG A 107 -3.66 -17.34 20.93
C ARG A 107 -4.28 -16.00 20.63
N PHE A 108 -3.99 -15.49 19.44
CA PHE A 108 -4.65 -14.30 18.92
C PHE A 108 -5.75 -14.69 17.92
N SER A 109 -6.91 -14.10 18.11
CA SER A 109 -8.01 -14.09 17.14
C SER A 109 -8.48 -12.65 17.03
N VAL A 110 -8.42 -12.10 15.81
CA VAL A 110 -8.92 -10.74 15.52
C VAL A 110 -10.35 -10.61 16.02
N ASP A 111 -11.17 -11.61 15.72
CA ASP A 111 -12.59 -11.64 16.03
C ASP A 111 -12.87 -11.37 17.52
N ASN A 112 -12.40 -12.27 18.39
CA ASN A 112 -12.66 -12.17 19.83
C ASN A 112 -11.96 -10.96 20.46
N TYR A 113 -10.71 -10.71 20.06
CA TYR A 113 -9.89 -9.69 20.69
C TYR A 113 -10.42 -8.28 20.38
N TRP A 114 -10.79 -8.02 19.13
CA TRP A 114 -11.31 -6.72 18.71
C TRP A 114 -12.71 -6.48 19.27
N ASP A 115 -13.55 -7.53 19.32
CA ASP A 115 -14.86 -7.47 19.98
C ASP A 115 -14.74 -7.12 21.46
N ARG A 116 -13.66 -7.51 22.13
CA ARG A 116 -13.51 -7.21 23.55
C ARG A 116 -12.93 -5.82 23.80
N TYR A 117 -11.94 -5.40 23.03
CA TYR A 117 -11.13 -4.24 23.38
C TYR A 117 -11.29 -3.04 22.43
N TYR A 118 -11.85 -3.24 21.23
CA TYR A 118 -11.79 -2.23 20.17
C TYR A 118 -13.12 -1.91 19.49
N ARG A 119 -14.29 -2.34 20.02
CA ARG A 119 -15.61 -2.00 19.44
C ARG A 119 -15.81 -0.52 19.13
N ASN A 120 -15.21 0.35 19.95
CA ASN A 120 -15.33 1.80 19.85
C ASN A 120 -14.23 2.45 19.00
N ARG A 121 -13.42 1.66 18.28
CA ARG A 121 -12.34 2.16 17.42
C ARG A 121 -12.82 2.22 15.98
N ASP A 122 -12.37 3.23 15.25
CA ASP A 122 -12.70 3.49 13.85
C ASP A 122 -12.35 2.31 12.92
N PHE A 123 -11.20 1.68 13.14
CA PHE A 123 -10.75 0.51 12.38
C PHE A 123 -11.56 -0.77 12.66
N TYR A 124 -12.41 -0.80 13.69
CA TYR A 124 -13.21 -1.97 14.05
C TYR A 124 -14.14 -2.42 12.92
N ARG A 125 -14.64 -1.48 12.11
CA ARG A 125 -15.47 -1.78 10.92
C ARG A 125 -14.75 -2.63 9.87
N GLU A 126 -13.42 -2.72 9.94
CA GLU A 126 -12.59 -3.52 9.03
C GLU A 126 -12.23 -4.88 9.64
N ARG A 127 -12.79 -5.25 10.79
CA ARG A 127 -12.51 -6.51 11.49
C ARG A 127 -12.54 -7.74 10.58
N ASP A 128 -13.59 -7.91 9.77
CA ASP A 128 -13.72 -9.06 8.87
C ASP A 128 -12.61 -9.15 7.83
N ARG A 129 -12.06 -7.99 7.44
CA ARG A 129 -10.88 -7.92 6.56
C ARG A 129 -9.64 -8.38 7.31
N TRP A 130 -9.43 -7.91 8.53
CA TRP A 130 -8.26 -8.26 9.34
C TRP A 130 -8.27 -9.72 9.80
N SER A 131 -9.44 -10.32 10.02
CA SER A 131 -9.59 -11.74 10.38
C SER A 131 -9.08 -12.71 9.31
N ARG A 132 -8.96 -12.26 8.05
CA ARG A 132 -8.32 -13.04 6.95
C ARG A 132 -6.79 -13.01 6.99
N GLY A 133 -6.21 -12.27 7.93
CA GLY A 133 -4.77 -12.15 8.12
C GLY A 133 -4.21 -10.83 7.58
N PRO A 134 -3.18 -10.27 8.23
CA PRO A 134 -2.64 -8.96 7.89
C PRO A 134 -1.84 -8.97 6.56
N ASP A 135 -1.34 -10.13 6.12
CA ASP A 135 -0.58 -10.26 4.88
C ASP A 135 -1.45 -10.25 3.62
N TYR A 136 -2.73 -10.63 3.75
CA TYR A 136 -3.70 -10.59 2.64
C TYR A 136 -3.80 -9.18 2.05
N TYR A 137 -3.78 -8.15 2.91
CA TYR A 137 -3.89 -6.75 2.51
C TYR A 137 -2.72 -6.25 1.66
N TYR A 138 -1.49 -6.68 1.97
CA TYR A 138 -0.30 -6.20 1.26
C TYR A 138 -0.08 -6.97 -0.03
N ARG A 139 -0.41 -8.27 -0.07
CA ARG A 139 -0.31 -9.06 -1.29
C ARG A 139 -1.20 -8.52 -2.41
N ASP A 140 -2.43 -8.12 -2.09
CA ASP A 140 -3.35 -7.55 -3.07
C ASP A 140 -2.90 -6.16 -3.56
N ARG A 141 -2.29 -5.35 -2.69
CA ARG A 141 -1.75 -4.04 -3.08
C ARG A 141 -0.55 -4.20 -4.01
N ASP A 142 0.39 -5.08 -3.65
CA ASP A 142 1.57 -5.35 -4.46
C ASP A 142 1.18 -5.92 -5.83
N ASN A 143 0.16 -6.79 -5.88
CA ASN A 143 -0.38 -7.30 -7.15
C ASN A 143 -1.03 -6.19 -7.98
N ARG A 144 -1.85 -5.32 -7.38
CA ARG A 144 -2.43 -4.17 -8.10
C ARG A 144 -1.37 -3.20 -8.62
N ASP A 145 -0.32 -2.95 -7.85
CA ASP A 145 0.77 -2.07 -8.26
C ASP A 145 1.63 -2.69 -9.36
N ARG A 146 1.71 -4.03 -9.42
CA ARG A 146 2.28 -4.76 -10.58
C ARG A 146 1.36 -4.69 -11.78
N ASP A 147 0.07 -4.98 -11.64
CA ASP A 147 -0.90 -4.94 -12.73
C ASP A 147 -0.98 -3.54 -13.35
N ASN A 148 -0.93 -2.48 -12.53
CA ASN A 148 -0.90 -1.10 -13.00
C ASN A 148 0.41 -0.78 -13.75
N ARG A 149 1.55 -1.28 -13.26
CA ARG A 149 2.83 -1.16 -13.99
C ARG A 149 2.78 -1.89 -15.32
N ASP A 150 2.24 -3.11 -15.36
CA ASP A 150 2.15 -3.90 -16.59
C ASP A 150 1.18 -3.26 -17.61
N ARG A 151 0.14 -2.56 -17.16
CA ARG A 151 -0.71 -1.73 -18.04
C ARG A 151 0.06 -0.54 -18.61
N ASP A 152 0.77 0.21 -17.77
CA ASP A 152 1.58 1.35 -18.20
C ASP A 152 2.65 0.94 -19.24
N TRP A 153 3.28 -0.22 -19.06
CA TRP A 153 4.18 -0.80 -20.07
C TRP A 153 3.49 -1.13 -21.39
N ARG A 154 2.29 -1.73 -21.34
CA ARG A 154 1.51 -2.07 -22.55
C ARG A 154 1.04 -0.83 -23.31
N ASP A 155 0.63 0.21 -22.61
CA ASP A 155 0.21 1.48 -23.21
C ASP A 155 1.41 2.16 -23.90
N ARG A 156 2.59 2.11 -23.28
CA ARG A 156 3.84 2.63 -23.89
C ARG A 156 4.30 1.85 -25.12
N ASP A 157 4.12 0.53 -25.12
CA ASP A 157 4.40 -0.33 -26.29
C ASP A 157 3.39 -0.13 -27.44
N GLN A 158 2.18 0.33 -27.12
CA GLN A 158 1.17 0.72 -28.11
C GLN A 158 1.58 2.03 -28.79
N ASP A 159 1.96 3.05 -28.00
CA ASP A 159 2.46 4.33 -28.52
C ASP A 159 3.72 4.16 -29.38
N GLY A 160 4.65 3.29 -28.96
CA GLY A 160 5.84 2.96 -29.76
C GLY A 160 5.50 2.30 -31.10
N ARG A 161 4.49 1.42 -31.13
CA ARG A 161 4.01 0.78 -32.37
C ARG A 161 3.27 1.73 -33.30
N ASP A 162 2.56 2.72 -32.76
CA ASP A 162 1.86 3.73 -33.55
C ASP A 162 2.84 4.75 -34.14
N LEU A 163 3.92 5.08 -33.43
CA LEU A 163 5.05 5.83 -33.99
C LEU A 163 5.70 5.07 -35.17
N ASP A 164 5.99 3.78 -35.02
CA ASP A 164 6.57 2.95 -36.09
C ASP A 164 5.65 2.81 -37.32
N ARG A 165 4.33 2.71 -37.12
CA ARG A 165 3.36 2.73 -38.23
C ARG A 165 3.40 4.04 -39.00
N ASN A 166 3.41 5.17 -38.28
CA ASN A 166 3.47 6.49 -38.89
C ASN A 166 4.75 6.69 -39.73
N TRP A 167 5.90 6.17 -39.26
CA TRP A 167 7.13 6.18 -40.07
C TRP A 167 6.98 5.37 -41.37
N ARG A 168 6.41 4.16 -41.32
CA ARG A 168 6.21 3.32 -42.50
C ARG A 168 5.21 3.89 -43.51
N ASP A 169 4.16 4.56 -43.04
CA ASP A 169 3.17 5.21 -43.91
C ASP A 169 3.75 6.47 -44.57
N ARG A 170 4.64 7.18 -43.88
CA ARG A 170 5.38 8.33 -44.43
C ARG A 170 6.34 7.92 -45.55
N ASP A 171 6.98 6.76 -45.43
CA ASP A 171 7.88 6.23 -46.46
C ASP A 171 7.10 5.77 -47.73
N ARG A 172 5.93 5.13 -47.57
CA ARG A 172 5.07 4.76 -48.72
C ARG A 172 4.58 5.96 -49.51
N ASN A 173 4.20 7.05 -48.84
CA ASN A 173 3.74 8.25 -49.52
C ASN A 173 4.86 8.94 -50.31
N ARG A 174 6.12 8.77 -49.91
CA ARG A 174 7.29 9.33 -50.61
C ARG A 174 7.59 8.61 -51.94
N ASP A 175 7.27 7.33 -52.03
CA ASP A 175 7.44 6.54 -53.25
C ASP A 175 6.30 6.76 -54.26
N GLY A 176 5.08 7.06 -53.79
CA GLY A 176 3.94 7.42 -54.65
C GLY A 176 4.16 8.73 -55.43
N ASP A 177 4.84 9.72 -54.82
CA ASP A 177 5.11 11.02 -55.44
C ASP A 177 6.15 10.96 -56.58
N ARG A 178 6.99 9.93 -56.63
CA ARG A 178 7.94 9.72 -57.74
C ARG A 178 7.24 9.16 -58.98
N ASP A 179 6.21 8.35 -58.80
CA ASP A 179 5.52 7.67 -59.90
C ASP A 179 4.56 8.61 -60.67
N SER A 180 3.92 9.55 -59.98
CA SER A 180 3.09 10.60 -60.63
C SER A 180 3.90 11.52 -61.53
N ARG A 181 5.16 11.85 -61.17
CA ARG A 181 6.02 12.74 -61.99
C ARG A 181 6.46 12.11 -63.31
N ASN A 182 6.47 10.78 -63.42
CA ASN A 182 6.74 10.09 -64.67
C ASN A 182 5.51 10.04 -65.58
N ARG A 183 4.31 9.87 -65.03
CA ARG A 183 3.06 9.89 -65.79
C ARG A 183 2.77 11.25 -66.43
N ASP A 184 3.10 12.36 -65.76
CA ASP A 184 2.92 13.71 -66.31
C ASP A 184 3.87 14.05 -67.47
N ARG A 185 5.01 13.35 -67.60
CA ARG A 185 5.92 13.52 -68.75
C ARG A 185 5.40 12.80 -69.99
N ASP A 186 4.73 11.67 -69.84
CA ASP A 186 4.20 10.90 -70.98
C ASP A 186 2.99 11.58 -71.64
N TRP A 187 2.14 12.26 -70.87
CA TRP A 187 1.04 13.04 -71.46
C TRP A 187 1.54 14.22 -72.30
N ARG A 188 2.55 14.97 -71.81
CA ARG A 188 3.08 16.14 -72.54
C ARG A 188 3.77 15.83 -73.87
N ASN A 189 4.20 14.59 -74.09
CA ASN A 189 4.77 14.16 -75.38
C ASN A 189 3.70 13.73 -76.38
N ARG A 190 2.49 13.36 -75.92
CA ARG A 190 1.39 12.93 -76.80
C ARG A 190 0.61 14.09 -77.40
N ASP A 191 0.59 15.24 -76.72
CA ASP A 191 -0.14 16.44 -77.17
C ASP A 191 0.65 17.30 -78.17
N ARG A 192 1.90 16.95 -78.50
CA ARG A 192 2.71 17.68 -79.49
C ARG A 192 2.49 17.22 -80.95
N ASP A 193 1.90 16.04 -81.14
CA ASP A 193 1.66 15.43 -82.46
C ASP A 193 0.18 15.57 -82.93
N GLY A 194 -0.66 16.20 -82.11
CA GLY A 194 -2.07 16.48 -82.35
C GLY A 194 -2.33 17.91 -82.82
N ARG A 195 -1.70 18.30 -83.92
CA ARG A 195 -2.20 19.23 -84.95
C ARG A 195 -3.27 20.25 -84.53
N ASP A 196 -2.87 21.51 -84.59
CA ASP A 196 -3.28 22.41 -85.69
C ASP A 196 -4.76 22.47 -86.07
N ARG A 197 -5.69 22.42 -85.10
CA ARG A 197 -7.08 22.80 -85.35
C ARG A 197 -7.64 23.60 -84.18
N ASP A 198 -8.17 24.75 -84.55
CA ASP A 198 -9.15 25.55 -83.83
C ASP A 198 -8.58 26.65 -82.91
N ARG A 199 -8.20 27.70 -83.65
CA ARG A 199 -8.21 29.12 -83.31
C ARG A 199 -9.49 29.55 -82.59
N ASP A 200 -9.34 30.57 -81.74
CA ASP A 200 -10.36 31.53 -81.27
C ASP A 200 -11.28 31.09 -80.11
N GLN A 201 -10.92 31.47 -78.87
CA GLN A 201 -11.56 32.56 -78.10
C GLN A 201 -11.30 32.45 -76.58
N ASP A 202 -10.79 33.55 -76.03
CA ASP A 202 -11.13 34.21 -74.76
C ASP A 202 -11.25 33.34 -73.49
N GLY A 203 -10.54 33.58 -72.39
CA GLY A 203 -9.78 34.73 -71.92
C GLY A 203 -9.86 34.74 -70.38
N ARG A 204 -8.82 35.30 -69.73
CA ARG A 204 -8.77 35.70 -68.31
C ARG A 204 -8.67 34.52 -67.31
N ASN A 205 -7.82 34.48 -66.30
CA ASN A 205 -6.87 35.44 -65.73
C ASN A 205 -5.94 34.67 -64.77
N ASP A 206 -4.64 34.95 -64.82
CA ASP A 206 -3.65 34.41 -63.91
C ASP A 206 -3.77 35.05 -62.52
N ASN A 207 -3.54 34.28 -61.45
CA ASN A 207 -2.77 34.77 -60.32
C ASN A 207 -2.18 33.62 -59.49
N ARG A 208 -0.89 33.39 -59.74
CA ARG A 208 0.05 32.73 -58.83
C ARG A 208 0.31 33.62 -57.62
N ARG A 209 0.48 33.01 -56.45
CA ARG A 209 1.51 33.38 -55.45
C ARG A 209 1.59 32.30 -54.36
N ASP A 210 2.66 31.51 -54.45
CA ASP A 210 3.27 30.83 -53.32
C ASP A 210 3.97 31.86 -52.43
N ASP A 211 3.97 31.63 -51.10
CA ASP A 211 5.18 31.63 -50.26
C ASP A 211 4.82 31.58 -48.75
N ARG A 212 5.27 30.49 -48.07
CA ARG A 212 6.03 30.45 -46.78
C ARG A 212 5.34 31.01 -45.51
N ARG A 213 5.52 30.54 -44.27
CA ARG A 213 6.34 29.51 -43.61
C ARG A 213 6.10 29.68 -42.08
N ASP A 214 6.09 28.57 -41.34
CA ASP A 214 6.39 28.32 -39.92
C ASP A 214 5.82 29.22 -38.79
N GLY A 215 5.29 28.56 -37.75
CA GLY A 215 5.53 29.01 -36.36
C GLY A 215 4.40 28.83 -35.35
N ASP A 216 4.14 27.59 -34.94
CA ASP A 216 3.35 27.28 -33.73
C ASP A 216 3.99 27.92 -32.49
N ARG A 217 3.33 28.93 -31.91
CA ARG A 217 3.69 29.50 -30.61
C ARG A 217 3.07 28.66 -29.49
N ARG A 218 3.92 27.99 -28.73
CA ARG A 218 3.64 27.54 -27.35
C ARG A 218 3.44 28.77 -26.44
N PRO A 219 2.47 28.77 -25.51
CA PRO A 219 2.53 29.66 -24.36
C PRO A 219 3.35 29.00 -23.25
N ASP A 220 4.47 29.63 -22.90
CA ASP A 220 5.27 29.30 -21.72
C ASP A 220 4.98 30.34 -20.64
N ARG A 221 4.72 29.85 -19.41
CA ARG A 221 4.99 30.48 -18.10
C ARG A 221 4.01 31.50 -17.49
N ARG A 222 3.46 31.04 -16.36
CA ARG A 222 3.47 31.63 -15.01
C ARG A 222 2.62 32.88 -14.77
N ASP A 223 1.43 32.66 -14.24
CA ASP A 223 0.85 33.52 -13.20
C ASP A 223 0.56 32.65 -11.97
N PHE A 224 1.40 32.78 -10.95
CA PHE A 224 1.14 32.28 -9.60
C PHE A 224 0.58 33.45 -8.79
N ASP A 225 -0.74 33.62 -8.79
CA ASP A 225 -1.40 34.48 -7.82
C ASP A 225 -1.45 33.76 -6.46
N CYS A 226 -0.55 34.09 -5.52
CA CYS A 226 -0.72 33.68 -4.11
C CYS A 226 -1.98 34.38 -3.57
N ARG A 227 -3.01 33.61 -3.18
CA ARG A 227 -4.17 34.14 -2.45
C ARG A 227 -3.84 34.28 -0.96
N PRO A 228 -4.47 35.23 -0.23
CA PRO A 228 -4.25 35.37 1.20
C PRO A 228 -4.65 34.09 1.96
N GLY A 229 -3.66 33.42 2.57
CA GLY A 229 -3.86 32.22 3.41
C GLY A 229 -3.18 30.94 2.92
N ASP A 230 -2.42 30.96 1.83
CA ASP A 230 -1.78 29.75 1.28
C ASP A 230 -0.43 29.43 1.98
N PRO A 231 -0.29 28.26 2.66
CA PRO A 231 0.90 27.94 3.47
C PRO A 231 2.16 27.55 2.67
N SER A 232 2.11 27.54 1.32
CA SER A 232 3.30 27.27 0.49
C SER A 232 4.10 28.53 0.10
N CYS A 233 3.62 29.75 0.42
CA CYS A 233 4.32 31.01 0.16
C CYS A 233 5.11 31.54 1.40
N ASN A 234 5.29 30.75 2.47
CA ASN A 234 6.12 31.10 3.64
C ASN A 234 7.41 30.25 3.69
N GLN A 235 8.51 30.82 3.19
CA GLN A 235 9.87 30.52 3.63
C GLN A 235 10.50 31.82 4.13
#